data_AF-G3FNQ4-F1
#
_entry.id   AF-G3FNQ4-F1
#
_cell.length_a   1.000
_cell.length_b   1.000
_cell.length_c   1.000
_cell.angle_alpha   90.00
_cell.angle_beta   90.00
_cell.angle_gamma   90.00
#
_symmetry.space_group_name_H-M   'P 1'
#
loop_
_entity.id
_entity.type
_entity.pdbx_description
1 polymer ?
#
loop_
_entity_poly.entity_id
_entity_poly.type
_entity_poly.pdbx_seq_one_letter_code
_entity_poly.pdbx_strand_id
1 'polypeptide(L)'
;MAVPPSSRLQSMLQAAVQSVKWTYSLFWHICPQQGILIWGDGYYNGPIKTRKTVQPMEVSAEEASLQRSQHLRELYESLSAGETNQPARRPCASLSPEDLTETEWFYLM
;
A
#
# COMPACT_ATOMS: atom_id res chain seq x y z
N MET A 1 -12.16 9.71 -20.95
CA MET A 1 -12.34 9.10 -19.62
C MET A 1 -11.38 9.81 -18.67
N ALA A 2 -11.88 10.46 -17.61
CA ALA A 2 -11.04 11.15 -16.64
C ALA A 2 -10.46 10.12 -15.68
N VAL A 3 -9.13 10.10 -15.56
CA VAL A 3 -8.41 9.24 -14.61
C VAL A 3 -8.73 9.76 -13.20
N PRO A 4 -9.12 8.90 -12.23
CA PRO A 4 -9.45 9.38 -10.89
C PRO A 4 -8.25 10.11 -10.27
N PRO A 5 -8.49 11.13 -9.42
CA PRO A 5 -7.44 11.99 -8.86
C PRO A 5 -6.36 11.23 -8.05
N SER A 6 -6.67 10.02 -7.57
CA SER A 6 -5.73 9.09 -6.94
C SER A 6 -4.59 8.63 -7.87
N SER A 7 -4.80 8.61 -9.20
CA SER A 7 -3.78 8.15 -10.15
C SER A 7 -2.56 9.06 -10.23
N ARG A 8 -2.74 10.39 -10.24
CA ARG A 8 -1.63 11.33 -10.45
C ARG A 8 -0.69 11.38 -9.25
N LEU A 9 -1.23 11.44 -8.04
CA LEU A 9 -0.43 11.44 -6.82
C LEU A 9 0.35 10.13 -6.69
N GLN A 10 -0.33 8.99 -6.88
CA GLN A 10 0.31 7.69 -6.88
C GLN A 10 1.44 7.59 -7.93
N SER A 11 1.24 8.08 -9.16
CA SER A 11 2.31 8.13 -10.17
C SER A 11 3.49 9.01 -9.76
N MET A 12 3.24 10.14 -9.08
CA MET A 12 4.32 11.00 -8.56
C MET A 12 5.10 10.31 -7.44
N LEU A 13 4.41 9.65 -6.51
CA LEU A 13 5.01 8.88 -5.42
C LEU A 13 5.84 7.71 -5.95
N GLN A 14 5.31 6.97 -6.94
CA GLN A 14 6.02 5.93 -7.68
C GLN A 14 7.30 6.49 -8.34
N ALA A 15 7.19 7.58 -9.10
CA ALA A 15 8.33 8.18 -9.78
C ALA A 15 9.42 8.63 -8.79
N ALA A 16 9.03 9.18 -7.63
CA ALA A 16 9.97 9.58 -6.59
C ALA A 16 10.76 8.39 -6.03
N VAL A 17 10.10 7.29 -5.69
CA VAL A 17 10.80 6.12 -5.13
C VAL A 17 11.65 5.42 -6.18
N GLN A 18 11.21 5.35 -7.43
CA GLN A 18 11.97 4.72 -8.52
C GLN A 18 13.22 5.52 -8.88
N SER A 19 13.09 6.85 -8.99
CA SER A 19 14.22 7.73 -9.35
C SER A 19 15.32 7.75 -8.29
N VAL A 20 14.95 7.80 -7.01
CA VAL A 20 15.91 7.85 -5.89
C VAL A 20 16.28 6.46 -5.37
N LYS A 21 15.55 5.41 -5.79
CA LYS A 21 15.66 4.03 -5.29
C LYS A 21 15.37 3.94 -3.78
N TRP A 22 14.35 4.67 -3.32
CA TRP A 22 13.87 4.57 -1.95
C TRP A 22 12.95 3.37 -1.75
N THR A 23 12.89 2.91 -0.51
CA THR A 23 12.05 1.79 -0.09
C THR A 23 10.56 2.11 -0.17
N TYR A 24 10.17 3.34 0.15
CA TYR A 24 8.79 3.79 0.02
C TYR A 24 8.70 5.31 0.00
N SER A 25 7.51 5.82 -0.33
CA SER A 25 7.12 7.22 -0.14
C SER A 25 5.74 7.28 0.48
N LEU A 26 5.48 8.33 1.27
CA LEU A 26 4.21 8.57 1.94
C LEU A 26 3.75 10.00 1.69
N PHE A 27 2.45 10.16 1.55
CA PHE A 27 1.79 11.45 1.51
C PHE A 27 0.84 11.57 2.71
N TRP A 28 1.14 12.55 3.56
CA TRP A 28 0.31 12.94 4.69
C TRP A 28 -0.55 14.14 4.30
N HIS A 29 -1.86 14.04 4.46
CA HIS A 29 -2.74 15.19 4.24
C HIS A 29 -3.23 15.75 5.56
N ILE A 30 -3.41 17.07 5.59
CA ILE A 30 -3.97 17.77 6.75
C ILE A 30 -5.47 17.46 6.79
N CYS A 31 -6.00 17.13 7.98
CA CYS A 31 -7.42 17.14 8.29
C CYS A 31 -7.78 18.53 8.84
N PRO A 32 -8.36 19.45 8.03
CA PRO A 32 -8.50 20.86 8.42
C PRO A 32 -9.34 21.08 9.68
N GLN A 33 -10.29 20.19 9.92
CA GLN A 33 -11.20 20.27 11.07
C GLN A 33 -10.53 19.85 12.39
N GLN A 34 -9.46 19.07 12.33
CA GLN A 34 -8.83 18.44 13.50
C GLN A 34 -7.39 18.91 13.70
N GLY A 35 -6.77 19.56 12.70
CA GLY A 35 -5.38 20.02 12.79
C GLY A 35 -4.35 18.89 12.82
N ILE A 36 -4.76 17.66 12.49
CA ILE A 36 -3.89 16.47 12.47
C ILE A 36 -3.52 16.07 11.04
N LEU A 37 -2.41 15.37 10.89
CA LEU A 37 -2.02 14.69 9.66
C LEU A 37 -2.62 13.30 9.64
N ILE A 38 -3.22 12.91 8.51
CA ILE A 38 -3.69 11.55 8.29
C ILE A 38 -3.08 11.00 7.00
N TRP A 39 -2.96 9.68 6.94
CA TRP A 39 -2.33 9.01 5.82
C TRP A 39 -3.20 9.12 4.57
N GLY A 40 -2.77 9.94 3.62
CA GLY A 40 -3.45 10.16 2.35
C GLY A 40 -3.13 9.11 1.29
N ASP A 41 -1.84 8.93 0.97
CA ASP A 41 -1.41 8.00 -0.08
C ASP A 41 0.03 7.53 0.18
N GLY A 42 0.50 6.55 -0.57
CA GLY A 42 1.86 6.03 -0.45
C GLY A 42 2.21 5.06 -1.58
N TYR A 43 3.50 4.83 -1.77
CA TYR A 43 3.99 3.80 -2.68
C TYR A 43 5.14 3.02 -2.03
N TYR A 44 4.99 1.71 -1.94
CA TYR A 44 5.98 0.77 -1.44
C TYR A 44 6.79 0.16 -2.59
N ASN A 45 8.10 0.37 -2.54
CA ASN A 45 9.11 -0.11 -3.50
C ASN A 45 10.17 -1.00 -2.81
N GLY A 46 9.86 -1.48 -1.60
CA GLY A 46 10.76 -2.31 -0.82
C GLY A 46 10.71 -3.79 -1.25
N PRO A 47 11.53 -4.64 -0.61
CA PRO A 47 11.51 -6.07 -0.85
C PRO A 47 10.13 -6.67 -0.61
N ILE A 48 9.67 -7.54 -1.51
CA ILE A 48 8.41 -8.27 -1.40
C ILE A 48 8.74 -9.74 -1.14
N LYS A 49 8.38 -10.25 0.05
CA LYS A 49 8.52 -11.67 0.35
C LYS A 49 7.37 -12.45 -0.27
N THR A 50 7.52 -12.86 -1.52
CA THR A 50 6.60 -13.84 -2.11
C THR A 50 7.05 -15.24 -1.73
N ARG A 51 6.16 -16.02 -1.11
CA ARG A 51 6.34 -17.48 -1.09
C ARG A 51 6.33 -17.92 -2.55
N LYS A 52 7.35 -18.67 -2.98
CA LYS A 52 7.44 -19.24 -4.35
C LYS A 52 6.19 -20.10 -4.60
N THR A 53 5.15 -19.52 -5.17
CA THR A 53 3.98 -20.26 -5.66
C THR A 53 4.05 -20.30 -7.17
N VAL A 54 3.70 -21.47 -7.70
CA VAL A 54 3.91 -21.94 -9.06
C VAL A 54 3.10 -21.11 -10.05
N GLN A 55 3.71 -20.06 -10.61
CA GLN A 55 3.76 -19.71 -12.03
C GLN A 55 4.36 -18.29 -12.19
N PRO A 56 5.45 -18.13 -12.96
CA PRO A 56 5.96 -16.81 -13.30
C PRO A 56 5.02 -16.20 -14.35
N MET A 57 3.93 -15.60 -13.88
CA MET A 57 3.32 -14.55 -14.69
C MET A 57 4.35 -13.42 -14.71
N GLU A 58 4.74 -12.96 -15.90
CA GLU A 58 5.71 -11.87 -16.12
C GLU A 58 5.12 -10.53 -15.65
N VAL A 59 4.84 -10.43 -14.36
CA VAL A 59 4.49 -9.17 -13.70
C VAL A 59 5.81 -8.42 -13.52
N SER A 60 5.89 -7.24 -14.13
CA SER A 60 7.05 -6.36 -13.95
C SER A 60 7.25 -6.04 -12.46
N ALA A 61 8.48 -5.72 -12.07
CA ALA A 61 8.76 -5.32 -10.68
C ALA A 61 7.86 -4.16 -10.23
N GLU A 62 7.52 -3.27 -11.16
CA GLU A 62 6.69 -2.07 -10.94
C GLU A 62 5.23 -2.45 -10.66
N GLU A 63 4.68 -3.38 -11.44
CA GLU A 63 3.33 -3.91 -11.20
C GLU A 63 3.26 -4.70 -9.89
N ALA A 64 4.32 -5.45 -9.55
CA ALA A 64 4.39 -6.18 -8.28
C ALA A 64 4.45 -5.22 -7.07
N SER A 65 5.25 -4.15 -7.15
CA SER A 65 5.31 -3.10 -6.14
C SER A 65 4.00 -2.32 -6.01
N LEU A 66 3.33 -2.04 -7.13
CA LEU A 66 2.00 -1.42 -7.12
C LEU A 66 0.97 -2.32 -6.42
N GLN A 67 0.90 -3.61 -6.79
CA GLN A 67 0.00 -4.57 -6.15
C GLN A 67 0.30 -4.71 -4.66
N ARG A 68 1.59 -4.74 -4.27
CA ARG A 68 1.97 -4.81 -2.86
C ARG A 68 1.56 -3.56 -2.10
N SER A 69 1.72 -2.38 -2.69
CA SER A 69 1.27 -1.10 -2.10
C SER A 69 -0.24 -1.11 -1.85
N GLN A 70 -1.03 -1.66 -2.78
CA GLN A 70 -2.48 -1.81 -2.63
C GLN A 70 -2.84 -2.78 -1.50
N HIS A 71 -2.23 -3.96 -1.45
CA HIS A 71 -2.48 -4.93 -0.36
C HIS A 71 -2.12 -4.36 1.03
N LEU A 72 -1.05 -3.58 1.12
CA LEU A 72 -0.65 -2.90 2.35
C LEU A 72 -1.70 -1.84 2.76
N ARG A 73 -2.21 -1.07 1.80
CA ARG A 73 -3.25 -0.06 2.06
C ARG A 73 -4.56 -0.70 2.51
N GLU A 74 -5.02 -1.75 1.84
CA GLU A 74 -6.23 -2.49 2.22
C GLU A 74 -6.12 -3.07 3.62
N LEU A 75 -4.95 -3.62 3.98
CA LEU A 75 -4.69 -4.12 5.33
C LEU A 75 -4.77 -2.99 6.36
N TYR A 76 -4.13 -1.84 6.12
CA TYR A 76 -4.22 -0.69 7.01
C TYR A 76 -5.67 -0.23 7.20
N GLU A 77 -6.44 -0.09 6.12
CA GLU A 77 -7.84 0.33 6.18
C GLU A 77 -8.67 -0.66 7.00
N SER A 78 -8.47 -1.98 6.79
CA SER A 78 -9.12 -3.04 7.58
C SER A 78 -8.76 -2.97 9.07
N LEU A 79 -7.52 -2.63 9.42
CA LEU A 79 -7.08 -2.52 10.82
C LEU A 79 -7.58 -1.22 11.47
N SER A 80 -7.58 -0.11 10.72
CA SER A 80 -7.96 1.22 11.20
C SER A 80 -9.47 1.38 11.45
N ALA A 81 -10.31 0.63 10.74
CA ALA A 81 -11.76 0.69 10.85
C ALA A 81 -12.33 0.16 12.17
N GLY A 82 -11.50 -0.44 13.04
CA GLY A 82 -11.91 -1.07 14.30
C GLY A 82 -12.80 -2.30 14.10
N GLU A 83 -13.08 -3.07 15.17
CA GLU A 83 -13.99 -4.23 15.17
C GLU A 83 -15.46 -3.82 14.96
N THR A 84 -15.77 -3.13 13.87
CA THR A 84 -17.16 -3.06 13.41
C THR A 84 -17.49 -4.42 12.83
N ASN A 85 -18.34 -5.17 13.53
CA ASN A 85 -18.79 -6.54 13.25
C ASN A 85 -19.58 -6.65 11.93
N GLN A 86 -18.98 -6.24 10.82
CA GLN A 86 -19.41 -6.65 9.50
C GLN A 86 -18.39 -7.64 8.98
N PRO A 87 -18.80 -8.82 8.50
CA PRO A 87 -17.91 -9.68 7.76
C PRO A 87 -17.62 -8.97 6.43
N ALA A 88 -16.66 -8.03 6.44
CA ALA A 88 -15.95 -7.67 5.24
C ALA A 88 -15.42 -9.00 4.72
N ARG A 89 -15.97 -9.47 3.59
CA ARG A 89 -15.51 -10.67 2.91
C ARG A 89 -14.00 -10.50 2.75
N ARG A 90 -13.21 -11.08 3.65
CA ARG A 90 -11.76 -11.14 3.49
C ARG A 90 -11.56 -11.83 2.16
N PRO A 91 -10.99 -11.15 1.13
CA PRO A 91 -10.50 -11.88 -0.01
C PRO A 91 -9.62 -12.99 0.54
N CYS A 92 -9.80 -14.23 0.07
CA CYS A 92 -9.07 -15.39 0.60
C CYS A 92 -7.52 -15.26 0.43
N ALA A 93 -7.06 -14.20 -0.24
CA ALA A 93 -5.68 -13.80 -0.45
C ALA A 93 -5.27 -12.50 0.27
N SER A 94 -6.07 -11.99 1.23
CA SER A 94 -5.74 -10.76 1.96
C SER A 94 -4.49 -10.94 2.84
N LEU A 95 -3.54 -10.02 2.71
CA LEU A 95 -2.32 -9.96 3.52
C LEU A 95 -2.65 -9.95 5.02
N SER A 96 -2.07 -10.87 5.81
CA SER A 96 -2.21 -10.85 7.26
C SER A 96 -1.13 -9.98 7.91
N PRO A 97 -1.38 -9.37 9.09
CA PRO A 97 -0.36 -8.64 9.84
C PRO A 97 0.91 -9.46 10.12
N GLU A 98 0.75 -10.77 10.35
CA GLU A 98 1.85 -11.69 10.64
C GLU A 98 2.75 -11.97 9.42
N ASP A 99 2.24 -11.74 8.21
CA ASP A 99 2.97 -11.92 6.95
C ASP A 99 3.81 -10.69 6.56
N LEU A 100 3.71 -9.58 7.31
CA LEU A 100 4.46 -8.36 7.04
C LEU A 100 5.93 -8.49 7.45
N THR A 101 6.81 -7.99 6.60
CA THR A 101 8.19 -7.70 6.99
C THR A 101 8.26 -6.49 7.92
N GLU A 102 9.38 -6.34 8.64
CA GLU A 102 9.62 -5.15 9.48
C GLU A 102 9.46 -3.84 8.70
N THR A 103 10.03 -3.78 7.49
CA THR A 103 9.92 -2.62 6.61
C THR A 103 8.48 -2.30 6.22
N GLU A 104 7.67 -3.33 5.94
CA GLU A 104 6.27 -3.15 5.60
C GLU A 104 5.46 -2.72 6.82
N TRP A 105 5.77 -3.25 8.00
CA TRP A 105 5.22 -2.76 9.27
C TRP A 105 5.52 -1.27 9.47
N PHE A 106 6.76 -0.83 9.24
CA PHE A 106 7.13 0.59 9.32
C PHE A 106 6.43 1.47 8.27
N TYR A 107 6.12 0.92 7.10
CA TYR A 107 5.37 1.64 6.07
C TYR A 107 3.90 1.88 6.47
N LEU A 108 3.32 1.01 7.31
CA LEU A 108 1.93 1.13 7.78
C LEU A 108 1.75 2.04 9.00
N MET A 109 2.83 2.39 9.71
CA MET A 109 2.83 3.22 10.92
C MET A 109 3.01 4.69 10.60
#